data_AF-T1A614-F1
#
_entry.id   AF-T1A614-F1
#
_cell.length_a   1.000
_cell.length_b   1.000
_cell.length_c   1.000
_cell.angle_alpha   90.00
_cell.angle_beta   90.00
_cell.angle_gamma   90.00
#
_symmetry.space_group_name_H-M   'P 1'
#
loop_
_entity.id
_entity.type
_entity.pdbx_description
1 polymer ?
#
loop_
_entity_poly.entity_id
_entity_poly.type
_entity_poly.pdbx_seq_one_letter_code
_entity_poly.pdbx_strand_id
1 'polypeptide(L)'
;MGNHEQWIGGKQAFSLLTAEGFDLLENASRAIPINGEHLFLVGLSDPAEKEAFPEGGPNPELAFLNIPAEKTGPVIVMVHQPDVWLKLSSYPADLTLSGHTHGGQIGFFKSGWNLARLFHRLDIGLFRRISNGRVQQLFIHGGVG
;
A
#
# COMPACT_ATOMS: atom_id res chain seq x y z
N MET A 1 7.16 2.87 -2.76
CA MET A 1 8.28 1.90 -2.79
C MET A 1 8.24 1.04 -1.53
N GLY A 2 9.02 -0.04 -1.45
CA GLY A 2 9.07 -0.91 -0.27
C GLY A 2 10.09 -0.45 0.78
N ASN A 3 10.12 -1.17 1.90
CA ASN A 3 11.02 -0.90 3.02
C ASN A 3 12.53 -1.01 2.64
N HIS A 4 12.91 -1.94 1.76
CA HIS A 4 14.30 -2.11 1.33
C HIS A 4 14.79 -0.92 0.49
N GLU A 5 13.94 -0.39 -0.39
CA GLU A 5 14.27 0.80 -1.16
C GLU A 5 14.42 2.01 -0.23
N GLN A 6 13.55 2.13 0.78
CA GLN A 6 13.64 3.21 1.77
C GLN A 6 14.93 3.14 2.60
N TRP A 7 15.36 1.94 3.03
CA TRP A 7 16.57 1.74 3.83
C TRP A 7 17.89 1.99 3.08
N ILE A 8 17.96 1.63 1.79
CA ILE A 8 19.22 1.65 1.04
C ILE A 8 19.42 2.99 0.32
N GLY A 9 18.35 3.71 0.01
CA GLY A 9 18.42 5.03 -0.62
C GLY A 9 17.12 5.45 -1.29
N GLY A 10 16.03 5.57 -0.53
CA GLY A 10 14.68 5.78 -1.07
C GLY A 10 14.61 6.92 -2.11
N LYS A 11 15.23 8.07 -1.81
CA LYS A 11 15.27 9.21 -2.75
C LYS A 11 16.00 8.90 -4.07
N GLN A 12 17.06 8.09 -4.03
CA GLN A 12 17.82 7.70 -5.21
C GLN A 12 17.02 6.69 -6.05
N ALA A 13 16.41 5.70 -5.41
CA ALA A 13 15.52 4.74 -6.06
C ALA A 13 14.32 5.44 -6.72
N PHE A 14 13.67 6.36 -6.00
CA PHE A 14 12.58 7.18 -6.54
C PHE A 14 13.03 7.96 -7.77
N SER A 15 14.17 8.64 -7.68
CA SER A 15 14.70 9.47 -8.77
C SER A 15 15.02 8.62 -10.00
N LEU A 16 15.65 7.46 -9.83
CA LEU A 16 16.00 6.55 -10.93
C LEU A 16 14.75 5.97 -11.59
N LEU A 17 13.82 5.42 -10.82
CA LEU A 17 12.59 4.85 -11.35
C LEU A 17 11.75 5.91 -12.08
N THR A 18 11.64 7.11 -11.52
CA THR A 18 10.93 8.22 -12.18
C THR A 18 11.65 8.62 -13.48
N ALA A 19 12.99 8.65 -13.49
CA ALA A 19 13.77 8.95 -14.70
C ALA A 19 13.59 7.88 -15.80
N GLU A 20 13.39 6.63 -15.42
CA GLU A 20 13.05 5.52 -16.34
C GLU A 20 11.56 5.51 -16.75
N GLY A 21 10.79 6.53 -16.35
CA GLY A 21 9.41 6.73 -16.79
C GLY A 21 8.35 6.03 -15.92
N PHE A 22 8.72 5.50 -14.75
CA PHE A 22 7.74 4.96 -13.81
C PHE A 22 6.98 6.09 -13.10
N ASP A 23 5.65 5.94 -13.04
CA ASP A 23 4.79 6.81 -12.25
C ASP A 23 4.68 6.27 -10.82
N LEU A 24 5.50 6.80 -9.92
CA LEU A 24 5.54 6.39 -8.53
C LEU A 24 4.50 7.14 -7.69
N LEU A 25 3.61 6.38 -7.04
CA LEU A 25 2.64 6.93 -6.09
C LEU A 25 3.16 6.81 -4.66
N GLU A 26 3.81 7.86 -4.16
CA GLU A 26 4.28 7.97 -2.77
C GLU A 26 3.50 9.06 -2.04
N ASN A 27 2.60 8.63 -1.14
CA ASN A 27 1.60 9.50 -0.53
C ASN A 27 0.87 10.35 -1.57
N ALA A 28 0.52 9.72 -2.69
CA ALA A 28 -0.07 10.36 -3.86
C ALA A 28 -1.19 9.52 -4.45
N SER A 29 -2.01 10.14 -5.29
CA SER A 29 -3.09 9.46 -6.00
C SER A 29 -3.21 9.89 -7.44
N ARG A 30 -3.80 9.01 -8.24
CA ARG A 30 -4.08 9.22 -9.65
C ARG A 30 -5.47 8.74 -10.02
N ALA A 31 -6.21 9.56 -10.76
CA ALA A 31 -7.45 9.16 -11.38
C ALA A 31 -7.16 8.65 -12.79
N ILE A 32 -7.61 7.42 -13.08
CA ILE A 32 -7.48 6.78 -14.38
C ILE A 32 -8.87 6.75 -15.02
N PRO A 33 -9.10 7.44 -16.15
CA PRO A 33 -10.38 7.39 -16.83
C PRO A 33 -10.61 6.01 -17.46
N ILE A 34 -11.75 5.39 -17.18
CA ILE A 34 -12.16 4.08 -17.72
C ILE A 34 -13.63 4.18 -18.12
N ASN A 35 -13.93 4.06 -19.42
CA ASN A 35 -15.31 4.02 -19.94
C ASN A 35 -16.23 5.17 -19.46
N GLY A 36 -15.69 6.37 -19.26
CA GLY A 36 -16.46 7.53 -18.77
C GLY A 36 -16.57 7.65 -17.25
N GLU A 37 -16.00 6.71 -16.50
CA GLU A 37 -15.79 6.78 -15.05
C GLU A 37 -14.31 6.92 -14.69
N HIS A 38 -13.97 6.94 -13.40
CA HIS A 38 -12.60 6.96 -12.90
C HIS A 38 -12.30 5.78 -11.98
N LEU A 39 -11.17 5.13 -12.21
CA LEU A 39 -10.50 4.30 -11.20
C LEU A 39 -9.48 5.16 -10.47
N PHE A 40 -9.59 5.25 -9.14
CA PHE A 40 -8.62 5.98 -8.34
C PHE A 40 -7.57 5.03 -7.78
N LEU A 41 -6.31 5.27 -8.13
CA LEU A 41 -5.17 4.60 -7.52
C LEU A 41 -4.56 5.51 -6.46
N VAL A 42 -4.29 4.96 -5.28
CA VAL A 42 -3.64 5.68 -4.17
C VAL A 42 -2.44 4.86 -3.73
N GLY A 43 -1.27 5.50 -3.62
CA GLY A 43 -0.08 4.88 -3.05
C GLY A 43 0.32 5.58 -1.75
N LEU A 44 0.66 4.79 -0.73
CA LEU A 44 1.18 5.28 0.54
C LEU A 44 2.65 4.87 0.68
N SER A 45 3.47 5.78 1.21
CA SER A 45 4.85 5.47 1.53
C SER A 45 4.96 4.41 2.63
N ASP A 46 6.05 3.66 2.63
CA ASP A 46 6.31 2.62 3.61
C ASP A 46 6.66 3.23 4.99
N PRO A 47 6.17 2.66 6.11
CA PRO A 47 6.53 3.12 7.45
C PRO A 47 8.05 3.19 7.73
N ALA A 48 8.87 2.36 7.07
CA ALA A 48 10.33 2.35 7.20
C ALA A 48 11.00 3.63 6.70
N GLU A 49 10.33 4.45 5.87
CA GLU A 49 10.84 5.76 5.47
C GLU A 49 11.15 6.65 6.69
N LYS A 50 10.42 6.44 7.81
CA LYS A 50 10.66 7.15 9.08
C LYS A 50 12.04 6.92 9.68
N GLU A 51 12.69 5.82 9.35
CA GLU A 51 14.03 5.50 9.82
C GLU A 51 15.10 6.37 9.15
N ALA A 52 14.85 6.80 7.90
CA ALA A 52 15.72 7.69 7.15
C ALA A 52 15.31 9.18 7.28
N PHE A 53 14.01 9.47 7.38
CA PHE A 53 13.44 10.82 7.45
C PHE A 53 12.33 10.86 8.51
N PRO A 54 12.51 11.53 9.66
CA PRO A 54 11.52 11.52 10.76
C PRO A 54 10.09 11.91 10.35
N GLU A 55 9.97 12.82 9.39
CA GLU A 55 8.72 13.29 8.78
C GLU A 55 8.12 12.35 7.71
N GLY A 56 8.84 11.29 7.34
CA GLY A 56 8.44 10.35 6.29
C GLY A 56 7.36 9.34 6.72
N GLY A 57 7.10 8.39 5.82
CA GLY A 57 6.16 7.29 6.02
C GLY A 57 4.76 7.59 5.48
N PRO A 58 3.77 6.71 5.77
CA PRO A 58 2.45 6.81 5.18
C PRO A 58 1.73 8.08 5.65
N ASN A 59 1.29 8.90 4.69
CA ASN A 59 0.48 10.09 4.90
C ASN A 59 -0.83 9.99 4.10
N PRO A 60 -1.89 9.41 4.69
CA PRO A 60 -3.20 9.31 4.05
C PRO A 60 -3.85 10.65 3.73
N GLU A 61 -3.63 11.69 4.53
CA GLU A 61 -4.19 13.02 4.26
C GLU A 61 -3.66 13.55 2.93
N LEU A 62 -2.35 13.43 2.70
CA LEU A 62 -1.72 13.82 1.45
C LEU A 62 -2.11 12.89 0.29
N ALA A 63 -2.10 11.57 0.51
CA ALA A 63 -2.37 10.60 -0.54
C ALA A 63 -3.78 10.72 -1.13
N PHE A 64 -4.77 11.06 -0.30
CA PHE A 64 -6.17 11.19 -0.70
C PHE A 64 -6.57 12.63 -1.08
N LEU A 65 -5.66 13.61 -0.98
CA LEU A 65 -5.96 15.03 -1.18
C LEU A 65 -6.66 15.32 -2.52
N ASN A 66 -6.28 14.59 -3.57
CA ASN A 66 -6.80 14.79 -4.93
C ASN A 66 -8.02 13.91 -5.26
N ILE A 67 -8.57 13.17 -4.29
CA ILE A 67 -9.77 12.36 -4.50
C ILE A 67 -11.01 13.17 -4.12
N PRO A 68 -11.91 13.47 -5.08
CA PRO A 68 -13.14 14.21 -4.81
C PRO A 68 -14.06 13.46 -3.82
N ALA A 69 -14.78 14.19 -2.97
CA ALA A 69 -15.75 13.58 -2.04
C ALA A 69 -16.89 12.88 -2.82
N GLU A 70 -17.39 13.52 -3.86
CA GLU A 70 -18.40 13.02 -4.81
C GLU A 70 -17.83 12.20 -5.99
N LYS A 71 -16.68 11.54 -5.79
CA LYS A 71 -16.05 10.70 -6.81
C LYS A 71 -17.00 9.67 -7.44
N THR A 72 -16.83 9.43 -8.73
CA THR A 72 -17.47 8.32 -9.45
C THR A 72 -16.44 7.22 -9.70
N GLY A 73 -16.63 6.05 -9.06
CA GLY A 73 -15.81 4.86 -9.24
C GLY A 73 -14.98 4.44 -8.01
N PRO A 74 -14.32 3.27 -8.08
CA PRO A 74 -13.65 2.65 -6.94
C PRO A 74 -12.29 3.27 -6.62
N VAL A 75 -11.87 3.19 -5.35
CA VAL A 75 -10.50 3.52 -4.91
C VAL A 75 -9.74 2.27 -4.57
N ILE A 76 -8.63 2.05 -5.27
CA ILE A 76 -7.65 1.02 -4.96
C ILE A 76 -6.45 1.68 -4.29
N VAL A 77 -6.11 1.21 -3.09
CA VAL A 77 -4.97 1.67 -2.31
C VAL A 77 -3.86 0.63 -2.37
N MET A 78 -2.63 1.06 -2.59
CA MET A 78 -1.44 0.23 -2.54
C MET A 78 -0.61 0.62 -1.32
N VAL A 79 -0.35 -0.35 -0.46
CA VAL A 79 0.51 -0.21 0.71
C VAL A 79 1.54 -1.33 0.71
N HIS A 80 2.71 -1.08 1.28
CA HIS A 80 3.74 -2.12 1.37
C HIS A 80 3.57 -3.01 2.61
N GLN A 81 3.03 -2.45 3.70
CA GLN A 81 2.77 -3.16 4.95
C GLN A 81 1.27 -3.15 5.29
N PRO A 82 0.69 -4.29 5.69
CA PRO A 82 -0.76 -4.41 5.87
C PRO A 82 -1.27 -3.61 7.08
N ASP A 83 -0.42 -3.34 8.06
CA ASP A 83 -0.79 -2.55 9.25
C ASP A 83 -1.16 -1.10 8.88
N VAL A 84 -0.70 -0.60 7.72
CA VAL A 84 -1.11 0.71 7.21
C VAL A 84 -2.61 0.76 6.93
N TRP A 85 -3.21 -0.36 6.50
CA TRP A 85 -4.66 -0.45 6.26
C TRP A 85 -5.48 -0.07 7.48
N LEU A 86 -5.00 -0.38 8.69
CA LEU A 86 -5.70 -0.04 9.93
C LEU A 86 -5.98 1.47 10.05
N LYS A 87 -5.08 2.31 9.53
CA LYS A 87 -5.17 3.78 9.54
C LYS A 87 -6.11 4.36 8.48
N LEU A 88 -6.60 3.54 7.55
CA LEU A 88 -7.43 3.96 6.42
C LEU A 88 -8.94 3.92 6.69
N SER A 89 -9.36 3.74 7.94
CA SER A 89 -10.78 3.56 8.30
C SER A 89 -11.64 4.76 7.89
N SER A 90 -11.08 5.97 8.02
CA SER A 90 -11.77 7.22 7.68
C SER A 90 -11.68 7.59 6.19
N TYR A 91 -10.98 6.80 5.38
CA TYR A 91 -10.73 7.08 3.96
C TYR A 91 -11.59 6.20 3.05
N PRO A 92 -11.92 6.65 1.83
CA PRO A 92 -12.79 5.91 0.92
C PRO A 92 -12.06 4.76 0.20
N ALA A 93 -11.32 3.92 0.94
CA ALA A 93 -10.53 2.80 0.41
C ALA A 93 -11.42 1.57 0.16
N ASP A 94 -11.86 1.36 -1.08
CA ASP A 94 -12.74 0.25 -1.45
C ASP A 94 -11.96 -1.09 -1.46
N LEU A 95 -10.75 -1.09 -2.02
CA LEU A 95 -9.80 -2.21 -1.99
C LEU A 95 -8.40 -1.72 -1.62
N THR A 96 -7.74 -2.37 -0.68
CA THR A 96 -6.33 -2.17 -0.36
C THR A 96 -5.54 -3.40 -0.76
N LEU A 97 -4.49 -3.21 -1.56
CA LEU A 97 -3.54 -4.23 -1.93
C LEU A 97 -2.28 -4.03 -1.10
N SER A 98 -1.86 -5.08 -0.41
CA SER A 98 -0.68 -5.06 0.43
C SER A 98 0.31 -6.14 0.05
N GLY A 99 1.59 -5.77 0.01
CA GLY A 99 2.68 -6.70 0.27
C GLY A 99 2.71 -7.05 1.76
N HIS A 100 3.44 -8.10 2.14
CA HIS A 100 3.73 -8.33 3.56
C HIS A 100 5.14 -8.84 3.79
N THR A 101 5.61 -9.78 2.96
CA THR A 101 6.83 -10.52 3.24
C THR A 101 7.86 -10.57 2.12
N HIS A 102 7.68 -9.89 0.98
CA HIS A 102 8.54 -10.08 -0.22
C HIS A 102 8.74 -11.57 -0.58
N GLY A 103 7.70 -12.41 -0.45
CA GLY A 103 7.83 -13.86 -0.63
C GLY A 103 8.57 -14.60 0.50
N GLY A 104 9.01 -13.91 1.56
CA GLY A 104 9.94 -14.49 2.52
C GLY A 104 11.29 -14.69 1.85
N GLN A 105 12.11 -13.63 1.78
CA GLN A 105 13.49 -13.77 1.30
C GLN A 105 14.34 -14.79 2.11
N ILE A 106 13.82 -15.32 3.24
CA ILE A 106 14.17 -16.65 3.76
C ILE A 106 12.91 -17.33 4.33
N GLY A 107 12.11 -17.97 3.47
CA GLY A 107 11.02 -18.86 3.89
C GLY A 107 11.17 -20.23 3.22
N PHE A 108 11.49 -21.29 3.98
CA PHE A 108 11.54 -22.64 3.44
C PHE A 108 10.14 -23.10 2.99
N PHE A 109 9.89 -23.00 1.68
CA PHE A 109 8.63 -23.26 0.96
C PHE A 109 8.10 -24.71 0.96
N LYS A 110 8.40 -25.53 1.97
CA LYS A 110 7.93 -26.94 1.98
C LYS A 110 6.97 -27.33 3.10
N SER A 111 6.54 -26.42 3.98
CA SER A 111 5.73 -26.88 5.13
C SER A 111 4.70 -25.88 5.69
N GLY A 112 4.36 -24.78 5.01
CA GLY A 112 3.30 -23.87 5.50
C GLY A 112 3.62 -23.13 6.81
N TRP A 113 4.88 -23.17 7.26
CA TRP A 113 5.40 -22.40 8.38
C TRP A 113 5.95 -21.08 7.86
N ASN A 114 5.28 -19.98 8.19
CA ASN A 114 5.79 -18.63 7.98
C ASN A 114 6.02 -18.00 9.37
N LEU A 115 7.28 -17.65 9.67
CA LEU A 115 7.64 -17.01 10.96
C LEU A 115 6.95 -15.66 11.16
N ALA A 116 6.49 -14.98 10.10
CA ALA A 116 5.69 -13.76 10.21
C ALA A 116 4.34 -14.01 10.91
N ARG A 117 3.84 -15.25 10.91
CA ARG A 117 2.60 -15.64 11.62
C ARG A 117 2.73 -15.52 13.14
N LEU A 118 3.95 -15.44 13.69
CA LEU A 118 4.13 -15.25 15.13
C LEU A 118 3.99 -13.79 15.57
N PHE A 119 4.11 -12.83 14.65
CA PHE A 119 4.27 -11.40 14.99
C PHE A 119 3.25 -10.46 14.36
N HIS A 120 2.43 -10.88 13.39
CA HIS A 120 1.45 -10.02 12.73
C HIS A 120 0.01 -10.54 12.80
N ARG A 121 -0.94 -9.63 13.10
CA ARG A 121 -2.39 -9.89 13.18
C ARG A 121 -3.06 -10.08 11.81
N LEU A 122 -2.38 -9.67 10.74
CA LEU A 122 -2.85 -9.70 9.35
C LEU A 122 -1.83 -10.49 8.55
N ASP A 123 -2.17 -11.71 8.14
CA ASP A 123 -1.27 -12.62 7.41
C ASP A 123 -1.53 -12.60 5.89
N ILE A 124 -1.78 -13.73 5.23
CA ILE A 124 -2.03 -13.78 3.77
C ILE A 124 -3.51 -14.06 3.55
N GLY A 125 -4.16 -13.28 2.68
CA GLY A 125 -5.56 -13.52 2.31
C GLY A 125 -6.39 -12.26 2.14
N LEU A 126 -7.70 -12.45 2.07
CA LEU A 126 -8.69 -11.39 1.94
C LEU A 126 -9.32 -11.08 3.30
N PHE A 127 -9.14 -9.86 3.76
CA PHE A 127 -9.72 -9.30 4.97
C PHE A 127 -10.78 -8.27 4.59
N ARG A 128 -11.81 -8.13 5.44
CA ARG A 128 -12.90 -7.19 5.23
C ARG A 128 -13.25 -6.52 6.53
N ARG A 129 -13.60 -5.23 6.47
CA ARG A 129 -14.21 -4.49 7.57
C ARG A 129 -15.31 -3.57 7.06
N ILE A 130 -16.23 -3.22 7.94
CA ILE A 130 -17.15 -2.11 7.70
C ILE A 130 -16.62 -0.90 8.45
N SER A 131 -16.45 0.22 7.76
CA SER A 131 -16.07 1.49 8.35
C SER A 131 -16.85 2.62 7.70
N ASN A 132 -17.43 3.52 8.49
CA ASN A 132 -18.28 4.62 8.02
C ASN A 132 -19.37 4.16 7.02
N GLY A 133 -20.01 3.02 7.30
CA GLY A 133 -21.06 2.45 6.45
C GLY A 133 -20.58 1.83 5.12
N ARG A 134 -19.26 1.75 4.89
CA ARG A 134 -18.66 1.18 3.68
C ARG A 134 -17.92 -0.11 3.98
N VAL A 135 -17.99 -1.07 3.07
CA VAL A 135 -17.12 -2.26 3.10
C VAL A 135 -15.75 -1.84 2.57
N GLN A 136 -14.72 -2.03 3.38
CA GLN A 136 -13.33 -1.93 2.94
C GLN A 136 -12.72 -3.33 2.90
N GLN A 137 -11.94 -3.59 1.85
CA GLN A 137 -11.26 -4.86 1.66
C GLN A 137 -9.75 -4.67 1.73
N LEU A 138 -9.05 -5.64 2.29
CA LEU A 138 -7.59 -5.73 2.25
C LEU A 138 -7.23 -7.10 1.68
N PHE A 139 -6.52 -7.10 0.56
CA PHE A 139 -5.90 -8.29 0.02
C PHE A 139 -4.40 -8.25 0.28
N ILE A 140 -3.91 -9.23 1.03
CA ILE A 140 -2.49 -9.37 1.33
C ILE A 140 -1.95 -10.51 0.49
N HIS A 141 -1.04 -10.18 -0.42
CA HIS A 141 -0.31 -11.17 -1.19
C HIS A 141 1.02 -11.47 -0.51
N GLY A 142 1.41 -12.75 -0.46
CA GLY A 142 2.69 -13.18 0.13
C GLY A 142 3.92 -12.65 -0.61
N GLY A 143 3.75 -12.15 -1.84
CA GLY A 143 4.81 -11.90 -2.82
C GLY A 143 5.05 -13.14 -3.68
N VAL A 144 5.47 -12.96 -4.93
CA VAL A 144 6.08 -14.02 -5.73
C VAL A 144 7.58 -13.82 -5.55
N GLY A 145 8.23 -14.72 -4.81
CA GLY A 145 9.70 -14.82 -4.80
C GLY A 145 10.17 -15.60 -6.01
#